data_AF-A0AA38ANT6-F1
#
_entry.id   AF-A0AA38ANT6-F1
#
_cell.length_a   1.000
_cell.length_b   1.000
_cell.length_c   1.000
_cell.angle_alpha   90.00
_cell.angle_beta   90.00
_cell.angle_gamma   90.00
#
_symmetry.space_group_name_H-M   'P 1'
#
loop_
_entity.id
_entity.type
_entity.pdbx_description
1 polymer ?
#
loop_
_entity_poly.entity_id
_entity_poly.type
_entity_poly.pdbx_seq_one_letter_code
_entity_poly.pdbx_strand_id
1 'polypeptide(L)'
;MAIFGRNTARQRLKRATRQALSVPTFDTPPDATPWVIGGLWPAELERVTPATAVVAEYLKNDLQRIAESANERLRALRHADVPDFARRAEEVRIIETARSYAVQRVESAIRQLRSAAQDFDTDPSIPIIRQEAEPRAPEPEPEPEPEPEPDDRNLERVLEFIARQAPALRWAVGERTDGTTVLVTDLAHGWIPPGVAVPVGVELLPPARRPGRIGELLGDVVRSAVYHPGDPFPAGRTDPAATSARARELPRVDDLGWKLVEATHWRDGLPRMVHTLAKAGAGRTGVLDAEVDVLRVHSDTGRYQLMAQYPDVDAALLSNCLLLAATEAIAVGDEVSANYHFAWFEALNSPPASHWGTTM
;
A
#
# COMPACT_ATOMS: atom_id res chain seq x y z
N MET A 1 52.73 -39.61 -30.64
CA MET A 1 51.46 -39.39 -31.39
C MET A 1 50.24 -39.08 -30.49
N ALA A 2 50.41 -38.41 -29.32
CA ALA A 2 49.32 -38.20 -28.34
C ALA A 2 49.18 -36.73 -27.84
N ILE A 3 49.61 -35.76 -28.67
CA ILE A 3 49.62 -34.32 -28.30
C ILE A 3 48.56 -33.54 -29.10
N PHE A 4 48.18 -33.99 -30.30
CA PHE A 4 47.16 -33.34 -31.13
C PHE A 4 45.71 -33.50 -30.61
N GLY A 5 45.42 -34.54 -29.81
CA GLY A 5 44.09 -34.76 -29.22
C GLY A 5 43.79 -33.89 -27.99
N ARG A 6 44.82 -33.47 -27.23
CA ARG A 6 44.65 -32.66 -26.02
C ARG A 6 44.44 -31.19 -26.33
N ASN A 7 45.10 -30.66 -27.35
CA ASN A 7 44.90 -29.27 -27.78
C ASN A 7 43.54 -29.06 -28.43
N THR A 8 43.05 -30.04 -29.19
CA THR A 8 41.70 -29.99 -29.78
C THR A 8 40.60 -30.13 -28.72
N ALA A 9 40.78 -30.98 -27.70
CA ALA A 9 39.86 -31.07 -26.56
C ALA A 9 39.85 -29.79 -25.72
N ARG A 10 41.02 -29.19 -25.45
CA ARG A 10 41.13 -27.94 -24.66
C ARG A 10 40.62 -26.72 -25.43
N GLN A 11 40.79 -26.69 -26.76
CA GLN A 11 40.18 -25.69 -27.64
C GLN A 11 38.67 -25.90 -27.76
N ARG A 12 38.17 -27.14 -27.82
CA ARG A 12 36.73 -27.45 -27.78
C ARG A 12 36.10 -27.05 -26.45
N LEU A 13 36.77 -27.32 -25.33
CA LEU A 13 36.32 -26.90 -24.01
C LEU A 13 36.34 -25.37 -23.90
N LYS A 14 37.43 -24.69 -24.29
CA LYS A 14 37.45 -23.21 -24.33
C LYS A 14 36.40 -22.62 -25.25
N ARG A 15 36.11 -23.25 -26.40
CA ARG A 15 35.06 -22.81 -27.33
C ARG A 15 33.69 -23.02 -26.73
N ALA A 16 33.42 -24.18 -26.12
CA ALA A 16 32.17 -24.49 -25.43
C ALA A 16 31.94 -23.60 -24.20
N THR A 17 32.97 -23.33 -23.39
CA THR A 17 32.89 -22.40 -22.26
C THR A 17 32.68 -20.95 -22.73
N ARG A 18 33.31 -20.55 -23.85
CA ARG A 18 33.10 -19.23 -24.46
C ARG A 18 31.73 -19.11 -25.17
N GLN A 19 31.14 -20.22 -25.59
CA GLN A 19 29.76 -20.33 -26.11
C GLN A 19 28.71 -20.41 -24.99
N ALA A 20 29.09 -20.93 -23.81
CA ALA A 20 28.25 -20.96 -22.61
C ALA A 20 28.30 -19.63 -21.84
N LEU A 21 29.42 -18.88 -21.95
CA LEU A 21 29.58 -17.53 -21.40
C LEU A 21 29.25 -16.42 -22.40
N SER A 22 28.97 -16.74 -23.66
CA SER A 22 28.34 -15.77 -24.56
C SER A 22 26.90 -15.64 -24.12
N VAL A 23 26.55 -14.45 -23.58
CA VAL A 23 25.17 -13.98 -23.51
C VAL A 23 24.51 -14.38 -24.82
N PRO A 24 23.40 -15.13 -24.81
CA PRO A 24 22.84 -15.62 -26.06
C PRO A 24 22.56 -14.41 -26.94
N THR A 25 23.11 -14.41 -28.15
CA THR A 25 22.66 -13.49 -29.18
C THR A 25 21.26 -13.95 -29.57
N PHE A 26 20.29 -13.60 -28.74
CA PHE A 26 18.88 -13.78 -29.07
C PHE A 26 18.63 -12.83 -30.24
N ASP A 27 18.45 -13.35 -31.45
CA ASP A 27 17.47 -12.70 -32.31
C ASP A 27 16.17 -12.79 -31.51
N THR A 28 15.70 -11.63 -31.02
CA THR A 28 14.61 -11.54 -30.06
C THR A 28 13.45 -12.38 -30.59
N PRO A 29 12.99 -13.40 -29.83
CA PRO A 29 11.78 -14.12 -30.20
C PRO A 29 10.66 -13.08 -30.29
N PRO A 30 9.81 -13.11 -31.33
CA PRO A 30 8.73 -12.13 -31.47
C PRO A 30 7.69 -12.21 -30.34
N ASP A 31 7.83 -13.20 -29.45
CA ASP A 31 6.98 -13.46 -28.31
C ASP A 31 7.81 -13.86 -27.08
N ALA A 32 7.84 -13.01 -26.05
CA ALA A 32 8.51 -13.26 -24.78
C ALA A 32 7.73 -14.18 -23.82
N THR A 33 6.51 -14.60 -24.18
CA THR A 33 5.64 -15.43 -23.32
C THR A 33 6.35 -16.65 -22.72
N PRO A 34 7.13 -17.45 -23.48
CA PRO A 34 7.85 -18.59 -22.91
C PRO A 34 8.89 -18.21 -21.84
N TRP A 35 9.50 -17.03 -21.93
CA TRP A 35 10.49 -16.55 -20.96
C TRP A 35 9.83 -15.91 -19.73
N VAL A 36 8.64 -15.35 -19.89
CA VAL A 36 7.90 -14.68 -18.81
C VAL A 36 7.14 -15.70 -17.97
N ILE A 37 6.40 -16.62 -18.59
CA ILE A 37 5.49 -17.54 -17.87
C ILE A 37 5.83 -19.01 -18.01
N GLY A 38 6.82 -19.37 -18.82
CA GLY A 38 7.22 -20.76 -19.03
C GLY A 38 7.67 -21.43 -17.73
N GLY A 39 7.04 -22.56 -17.41
CA GLY A 39 7.33 -23.38 -16.23
C GLY A 39 6.83 -22.79 -14.91
N LEU A 40 6.02 -21.73 -14.93
CA LEU A 40 5.47 -21.11 -13.72
C LEU A 40 4.11 -21.69 -13.28
N TRP A 41 3.51 -22.60 -14.04
CA TRP A 41 2.23 -23.20 -13.65
C TRP A 41 2.41 -24.07 -12.40
N PRO A 42 1.61 -23.87 -11.33
CA PRO A 42 1.79 -24.60 -10.09
C PRO A 42 1.26 -26.04 -10.17
N ALA A 43 1.94 -26.96 -9.48
CA ALA A 43 1.58 -28.38 -9.44
C ALA A 43 0.17 -28.59 -8.83
N GLU A 44 -0.20 -27.75 -7.87
CA GLU A 44 -1.51 -27.75 -7.21
C GLU A 44 -2.68 -27.50 -8.18
N LEU A 45 -2.43 -26.88 -9.34
CA LEU A 45 -3.42 -26.59 -10.38
C LEU A 45 -3.19 -27.38 -11.66
N GLU A 46 -2.35 -28.42 -11.65
CA GLU A 46 -2.24 -29.35 -12.79
C GLU A 46 -3.53 -30.15 -13.00
N ARG A 47 -4.27 -30.43 -11.91
CA ARG A 47 -5.57 -31.09 -11.94
C ARG A 47 -6.65 -30.17 -11.41
N VAL A 48 -7.25 -29.41 -12.32
CA VAL A 48 -8.34 -28.48 -11.99
C VAL A 48 -9.57 -29.24 -11.50
N THR A 49 -10.01 -28.92 -10.28
CA THR A 49 -11.26 -29.39 -9.67
C THR A 49 -12.32 -28.29 -9.72
N PRO A 50 -13.62 -28.57 -9.52
CA PRO A 50 -14.64 -27.52 -9.46
C PRO A 50 -14.34 -26.43 -8.41
N ALA A 51 -13.74 -26.80 -7.28
CA ALA A 51 -13.34 -25.88 -6.22
C ALA A 51 -12.15 -24.97 -6.60
N THR A 52 -11.29 -25.41 -7.53
CA THR A 52 -10.08 -24.69 -7.94
C THR A 52 -10.18 -24.08 -9.35
N ALA A 53 -11.25 -24.38 -10.09
CA ALA A 53 -11.47 -23.94 -11.47
C ALA A 53 -11.44 -22.43 -11.63
N VAL A 54 -12.06 -21.71 -10.70
CA VAL A 54 -12.10 -20.25 -10.72
C VAL A 54 -10.69 -19.68 -10.53
N VAL A 55 -9.95 -20.17 -9.53
CA VAL A 55 -8.57 -19.71 -9.24
C VAL A 55 -7.61 -20.05 -10.39
N ALA A 56 -7.76 -21.24 -10.99
CA ALA A 56 -6.96 -21.65 -12.14
C ALA A 56 -7.21 -20.75 -13.36
N GLU A 57 -8.46 -20.46 -13.68
CA GLU A 57 -8.80 -19.60 -14.81
C GLU A 57 -8.27 -18.17 -14.61
N TYR A 58 -8.41 -17.61 -13.40
CA TYR A 58 -7.83 -16.31 -13.09
C TYR A 58 -6.31 -16.28 -13.18
N LEU A 59 -5.62 -17.28 -12.62
CA LEU A 59 -4.16 -17.36 -12.68
C LEU A 59 -3.67 -17.45 -14.13
N LYS A 60 -4.35 -18.25 -14.96
CA LYS A 60 -4.01 -18.39 -16.39
C LYS A 60 -4.18 -17.06 -17.13
N ASN A 61 -5.28 -16.36 -16.90
CA ASN A 61 -5.55 -15.08 -17.55
C ASN A 61 -4.56 -13.99 -17.08
N ASP A 62 -4.17 -14.00 -15.80
CA ASP A 62 -3.17 -13.07 -15.28
C ASP A 62 -1.77 -13.32 -15.84
N LEU A 63 -1.32 -14.58 -15.87
CA LEU A 63 -0.04 -14.95 -16.47
C LEU A 63 0.01 -14.53 -17.94
N GLN A 64 -1.06 -14.78 -18.69
CA GLN A 64 -1.16 -14.39 -20.09
C GLN A 64 -1.11 -12.86 -20.26
N ARG A 65 -1.81 -12.11 -19.41
CA ARG A 65 -1.79 -10.64 -19.43
C ARG A 65 -0.41 -10.05 -19.11
N ILE A 66 0.34 -10.65 -18.17
CA ILE A 66 1.71 -10.23 -17.83
C ILE A 66 2.63 -10.45 -19.04
N ALA A 67 2.50 -11.59 -19.73
CA ALA A 67 3.26 -11.86 -20.94
C ALA A 67 2.90 -10.91 -22.10
N GLU A 68 1.62 -10.61 -22.29
CA GLU A 68 1.15 -9.66 -23.31
C GLU A 68 1.68 -8.24 -23.05
N SER A 69 1.66 -7.78 -21.79
CA SER A 69 2.21 -6.48 -21.39
C SER A 69 3.73 -6.40 -21.65
N ALA A 70 4.48 -7.47 -21.34
CA ALA A 70 5.91 -7.55 -21.65
C ALA A 70 6.16 -7.47 -23.16
N ASN A 71 5.38 -8.20 -23.95
CA ASN A 71 5.44 -8.18 -25.41
C ASN A 71 5.12 -6.80 -26.01
N GLU A 72 4.18 -6.06 -25.43
CA GLU A 72 3.88 -4.69 -25.85
C GLU A 72 5.07 -3.75 -25.59
N ARG A 73 5.69 -3.84 -24.41
CA ARG A 73 6.88 -3.04 -24.06
C ARG A 73 8.07 -3.36 -24.96
N LEU A 74 8.32 -4.64 -25.24
CA LEU A 74 9.35 -5.07 -26.20
C LEU A 74 9.07 -4.53 -27.61
N ARG A 75 7.81 -4.54 -28.04
CA ARG A 75 7.39 -3.96 -29.32
C ARG A 75 7.62 -2.45 -29.33
N ALA A 76 7.30 -1.71 -28.27
CA ALA A 76 7.55 -0.28 -28.18
C ALA A 76 9.05 0.04 -28.24
N LEU A 77 9.86 -0.70 -27.48
CA LEU A 77 11.32 -0.56 -27.44
C LEU A 77 11.99 -0.80 -28.79
N ARG A 78 11.43 -1.71 -29.62
CA ARG A 78 11.91 -1.94 -30.99
C ARG A 78 11.79 -0.71 -31.90
N HIS A 79 10.77 0.12 -31.69
CA HIS A 79 10.54 1.33 -32.49
C HIS A 79 11.19 2.58 -31.86
N ALA A 80 11.86 2.43 -30.71
CA ALA A 80 12.58 3.52 -30.07
C ALA A 80 13.97 3.72 -30.70
N ASP A 81 14.35 4.99 -30.88
CA ASP A 81 15.66 5.39 -31.40
C ASP A 81 16.72 5.35 -30.28
N VAL A 82 17.08 4.12 -29.88
CA VAL A 82 18.08 3.85 -28.86
C VAL A 82 19.21 2.97 -29.42
N PRO A 83 20.47 3.15 -28.95
CA PRO A 83 21.57 2.27 -29.35
C PRO A 83 21.30 0.79 -29.01
N ASP A 84 21.76 -0.12 -29.86
CA ASP A 84 21.47 -1.56 -29.74
C ASP A 84 21.83 -2.17 -28.39
N PHE A 85 22.95 -1.73 -27.78
CA PHE A 85 23.36 -2.23 -26.45
C PHE A 85 22.38 -1.80 -25.34
N ALA A 86 21.83 -0.59 -25.44
CA ALA A 86 20.85 -0.06 -24.49
C ALA A 86 19.50 -0.75 -24.69
N ARG A 87 19.12 -0.99 -25.95
CA ARG A 87 17.94 -1.78 -26.31
C ARG A 87 18.02 -3.18 -25.70
N ARG A 88 19.11 -3.90 -25.91
CA ARG A 88 19.35 -5.25 -25.37
C ARG A 88 19.26 -5.30 -23.85
N ALA A 89 19.85 -4.33 -23.16
CA ALA A 89 19.80 -4.25 -21.70
C ALA A 89 18.36 -4.01 -21.20
N GLU A 90 17.59 -3.19 -21.91
CA GLU A 90 16.18 -2.92 -21.58
C GLU A 90 15.27 -4.12 -21.90
N GLU A 91 15.51 -4.85 -23.00
CA GLU A 91 14.79 -6.09 -23.31
C GLU A 91 14.92 -7.11 -22.18
N VAL A 92 16.13 -7.31 -21.67
CA VAL A 92 16.39 -8.19 -20.52
C VAL A 92 15.64 -7.72 -19.28
N ARG A 93 15.71 -6.41 -18.96
CA ARG A 93 14.99 -5.84 -17.81
C ARG A 93 13.48 -6.03 -17.90
N ILE A 94 12.89 -5.85 -19.08
CA ILE A 94 11.45 -6.05 -19.31
C ILE A 94 11.06 -7.51 -19.01
N ILE A 95 11.85 -8.47 -19.50
CA ILE A 95 11.58 -9.90 -19.30
C ILE A 95 11.78 -10.30 -17.84
N GLU A 96 12.87 -9.88 -17.19
CA GLU A 96 13.14 -10.17 -15.77
C GLU A 96 12.05 -9.61 -14.87
N THR A 97 11.66 -8.35 -15.09
CA THR A 97 10.59 -7.68 -14.32
C THR A 97 9.26 -8.39 -14.51
N ALA A 98 8.88 -8.72 -15.75
CA ALA A 98 7.64 -9.44 -16.03
C ALA A 98 7.64 -10.84 -15.42
N ARG A 99 8.78 -11.55 -15.45
CA ARG A 99 8.92 -12.87 -14.81
C ARG A 99 8.80 -12.77 -13.29
N SER A 100 9.38 -11.75 -12.65
CA SER A 100 9.20 -11.51 -11.21
C SER A 100 7.73 -11.30 -10.84
N TYR A 101 6.98 -10.52 -11.63
CA TYR A 101 5.54 -10.35 -11.42
C TYR A 101 4.75 -11.66 -11.62
N ALA A 102 5.10 -12.43 -12.65
CA ALA A 102 4.46 -13.72 -12.89
C ALA A 102 4.70 -14.72 -11.74
N VAL A 103 5.91 -14.75 -11.16
CA VAL A 103 6.24 -15.56 -9.98
C VAL A 103 5.42 -15.11 -8.76
N GLN A 104 5.37 -13.80 -8.47
CA GLN A 104 4.57 -13.27 -7.35
C GLN A 104 3.09 -13.60 -7.49
N ARG A 105 2.57 -13.60 -8.73
CA ARG A 105 1.17 -13.95 -8.97
C ARG A 105 0.87 -15.42 -8.68
N VAL A 106 1.78 -16.32 -9.07
CA VAL A 106 1.69 -17.75 -8.75
C VAL A 106 1.79 -17.97 -7.24
N GLU A 107 2.72 -17.30 -6.56
CA GLU A 107 2.86 -17.39 -5.10
C GLU A 107 1.60 -16.91 -4.36
N SER A 108 0.99 -15.82 -4.84
CA SER A 108 -0.29 -15.30 -4.32
C SER A 108 -1.43 -16.30 -4.53
N ALA A 109 -1.56 -16.87 -5.72
CA ALA A 109 -2.59 -17.88 -6.01
C ALA A 109 -2.42 -19.14 -5.15
N ILE A 110 -1.18 -19.62 -4.96
CA ILE A 110 -0.90 -20.75 -4.06
C ILE A 110 -1.27 -20.40 -2.61
N ARG A 111 -0.95 -19.17 -2.16
CA ARG A 111 -1.33 -18.72 -0.82
C ARG A 111 -2.84 -18.68 -0.64
N GLN A 112 -3.58 -18.17 -1.62
CA GLN A 112 -5.05 -18.16 -1.61
C GLN A 112 -5.63 -19.58 -1.54
N LEU A 113 -5.07 -20.54 -2.29
CA LEU A 113 -5.47 -21.94 -2.22
C LEU A 113 -5.20 -22.55 -0.84
N ARG A 114 -4.07 -22.23 -0.22
CA ARG A 114 -3.71 -22.70 1.13
C ARG A 114 -4.59 -22.08 2.21
N SER A 115 -4.91 -20.80 2.11
CA SER A 115 -5.82 -20.11 3.03
C SER A 115 -7.25 -20.64 2.88
N ALA A 116 -7.74 -20.79 1.64
CA ALA A 116 -9.05 -21.38 1.40
C ALA A 116 -9.14 -22.83 1.93
N ALA A 117 -8.06 -23.62 1.85
CA ALA A 117 -8.02 -24.96 2.43
C ALA A 117 -8.05 -24.96 3.98
N GLN A 118 -7.56 -23.90 4.63
CA GLN A 118 -7.61 -23.75 6.10
C GLN A 118 -9.01 -23.37 6.58
N ASP A 119 -9.79 -22.63 5.78
CA ASP A 119 -11.17 -22.25 6.10
C ASP A 119 -12.16 -23.45 6.03
N PHE A 120 -11.77 -24.58 5.44
CA PHE A 120 -12.60 -25.80 5.39
C PHE A 120 -12.33 -26.81 6.53
N ASP A 121 -11.40 -26.53 7.46
CA ASP A 121 -11.09 -27.40 8.61
C ASP A 121 -11.71 -26.90 9.94
N THR A 122 -12.67 -25.97 9.86
CA THR A 122 -13.45 -25.52 11.03
C THR A 122 -14.87 -26.09 10.95
N ASP A 123 -15.01 -27.39 11.26
CA ASP A 123 -16.31 -28.04 11.44
C ASP A 123 -16.95 -27.60 12.77
N PRO A 124 -18.13 -26.94 12.76
CA PRO A 124 -18.87 -26.57 13.95
C PRO A 124 -19.71 -27.76 14.44
N SER A 125 -19.06 -28.72 15.10
CA SER A 125 -19.73 -29.84 15.75
C SER A 125 -19.47 -29.87 17.26
N ILE A 126 -20.05 -28.91 17.99
CA ILE A 126 -20.33 -29.04 19.43
C ILE A 126 -21.79 -28.65 19.66
N PRO A 127 -22.64 -29.51 20.26
CA PRO A 127 -24.08 -29.32 20.27
C PRO A 127 -24.50 -28.19 21.23
N ILE A 128 -25.45 -27.37 20.76
CA ILE A 128 -26.19 -26.41 21.59
C ILE A 128 -27.10 -27.22 22.52
N ILE A 129 -26.70 -27.36 23.79
CA ILE A 129 -27.63 -27.76 24.85
C ILE A 129 -28.56 -26.58 25.09
N ARG A 130 -29.83 -26.72 24.69
CA ARG A 130 -30.91 -25.84 25.14
C ARG A 130 -31.10 -26.06 26.63
N GLN A 131 -30.64 -25.10 27.42
CA GLN A 131 -30.95 -25.07 28.84
C GLN A 131 -32.36 -24.50 29.01
N GLU A 132 -33.27 -25.36 29.45
CA GLU A 132 -34.62 -25.00 29.90
C GLU A 132 -34.54 -24.00 31.05
N ALA A 133 -35.42 -23.00 31.02
CA ALA A 133 -35.46 -21.92 31.99
C ALA A 133 -35.89 -22.44 33.37
N GLU A 134 -35.02 -22.28 34.37
CA GLU A 134 -35.35 -22.37 35.79
C GLU A 134 -35.46 -20.97 36.43
N PRO A 135 -36.20 -20.81 37.55
CA PRO A 135 -36.74 -19.53 37.98
C PRO A 135 -35.68 -18.59 38.58
N ARG A 136 -35.88 -17.29 38.32
CA ARG A 136 -35.04 -16.16 38.77
C ARG A 136 -34.91 -16.10 40.30
N ALA A 137 -33.70 -16.36 40.80
CA ALA A 137 -33.24 -15.94 42.13
C ALA A 137 -32.91 -14.43 42.11
N PRO A 138 -32.98 -13.71 43.26
CA PRO A 138 -32.82 -12.26 43.30
C PRO A 138 -31.40 -11.83 42.89
N GLU A 139 -31.33 -10.73 42.14
CA GLU A 139 -30.11 -10.09 41.62
C GLU A 139 -29.10 -9.78 42.75
N PRO A 140 -27.81 -10.15 42.62
CA PRO A 140 -26.78 -9.62 43.48
C PRO A 140 -26.51 -8.15 43.14
N GLU A 141 -26.24 -7.34 44.17
CA GLU A 141 -25.84 -5.93 44.04
C GLU A 141 -24.64 -5.77 43.08
N PRO A 142 -24.58 -4.68 42.30
CA PRO A 142 -23.53 -4.50 41.30
C PRO A 142 -22.16 -4.41 41.97
N GLU A 143 -21.24 -5.27 41.53
CA GLU A 143 -19.82 -5.10 41.83
C GLU A 143 -19.34 -3.74 41.29
N PRO A 144 -18.44 -3.04 42.01
CA PRO A 144 -17.96 -1.73 41.60
C PRO A 144 -17.23 -1.83 40.24
N GLU A 145 -17.58 -0.92 39.33
CA GLU A 145 -16.88 -0.73 38.06
C GLU A 145 -15.38 -0.52 38.32
N PRO A 146 -14.49 -1.10 37.50
CA PRO A 146 -13.05 -0.93 37.67
C PRO A 146 -12.70 0.56 37.59
N GLU A 147 -11.95 1.05 38.59
CA GLU A 147 -11.46 2.43 38.63
C GLU A 147 -10.76 2.80 37.31
N PRO A 148 -10.95 4.04 36.79
CA PRO A 148 -10.28 4.47 35.58
C PRO A 148 -8.77 4.36 35.76
N GLU A 149 -8.12 3.61 34.87
CA GLU A 149 -6.66 3.58 34.81
C GLU A 149 -6.13 5.02 34.71
N PRO A 150 -4.99 5.34 35.34
CA PRO A 150 -4.45 6.70 35.32
C PRO A 150 -4.24 7.16 33.87
N ASP A 151 -4.97 8.19 33.48
CA ASP A 151 -5.12 8.74 32.12
C ASP A 151 -3.83 8.88 31.30
N ASP A 152 -2.68 9.15 31.95
CA ASP A 152 -1.38 9.28 31.27
C ASP A 152 -0.98 7.99 30.53
N ARG A 153 -1.31 6.82 31.10
CA ARG A 153 -1.03 5.53 30.45
C ARG A 153 -1.85 5.33 29.18
N ASN A 154 -2.99 5.99 29.05
CA ASN A 154 -3.81 5.89 27.84
C ASN A 154 -3.15 6.62 26.67
N LEU A 155 -2.67 7.85 26.88
CA LEU A 155 -1.94 8.61 25.86
C LEU A 155 -0.68 7.88 25.40
N GLU A 156 0.11 7.32 26.32
CA GLU A 156 1.29 6.54 25.98
C GLU A 156 0.97 5.29 25.16
N ARG A 157 -0.10 4.55 25.49
CA ARG A 157 -0.55 3.38 24.72
C ARG A 157 -1.00 3.76 23.31
N VAL A 158 -1.75 4.86 23.16
CA VAL A 158 -2.17 5.39 21.85
C VAL A 158 -0.95 5.77 21.02
N LEU A 159 -0.02 6.51 21.61
CA LEU A 159 1.20 6.95 20.95
C LEU A 159 2.06 5.76 20.51
N GLU A 160 2.25 4.77 21.37
CA GLU A 160 2.99 3.56 21.07
C GLU A 160 2.34 2.78 19.91
N PHE A 161 1.01 2.60 19.95
CA PHE A 161 0.28 1.90 18.90
C PHE A 161 0.49 2.54 17.51
N ILE A 162 0.51 3.87 17.45
CA ILE A 162 0.70 4.61 16.19
C ILE A 162 2.16 4.59 15.76
N ALA A 163 3.07 4.90 16.68
CA ALA A 163 4.51 4.96 16.41
C ALA A 163 5.06 3.60 15.95
N ARG A 164 4.51 2.47 16.42
CA ARG A 164 4.91 1.13 15.94
C ARG A 164 4.57 0.89 14.47
N GLN A 165 3.52 1.52 13.93
CA GLN A 165 3.12 1.39 12.53
C GLN A 165 4.02 2.24 11.61
N ALA A 166 4.49 3.38 12.10
CA ALA A 166 5.34 4.31 11.35
C ALA A 166 6.43 4.92 12.24
N PRO A 167 7.44 4.12 12.65
CA PRO A 167 8.47 4.54 13.62
C PRO A 167 9.49 5.53 13.04
N ALA A 168 9.49 5.72 11.72
CA ALA A 168 10.33 6.72 11.05
C ALA A 168 9.81 8.15 11.23
N LEU A 169 8.59 8.33 11.74
CA LEU A 169 7.95 9.63 11.91
C LEU A 169 7.94 10.07 13.37
N ARG A 170 8.02 11.38 13.59
CA ARG A 170 7.73 11.95 14.89
C ARG A 170 6.22 12.02 15.08
N TRP A 171 5.78 11.59 16.27
CA TRP A 171 4.37 11.57 16.65
C TRP A 171 4.19 12.31 17.97
N ALA A 172 3.05 12.98 18.12
CA ALA A 172 2.62 13.48 19.40
C ALA A 172 1.12 13.24 19.55
N VAL A 173 0.73 12.93 20.77
CA VAL A 173 -0.66 12.82 21.18
C VAL A 173 -0.87 13.75 22.36
N GLY A 174 -2.05 14.34 22.45
CA GLY A 174 -2.39 15.20 23.56
C GLY A 174 -3.86 15.19 23.85
N GLU A 175 -4.19 15.53 25.08
CA GLU A 175 -5.56 15.63 25.55
C GLU A 175 -5.93 17.10 25.69
N ARG A 176 -7.03 17.51 25.05
CA ARG A 176 -7.58 18.85 25.17
C ARG A 176 -8.36 19.00 26.47
N THR A 177 -8.68 20.24 26.84
CA THR A 177 -9.45 20.56 28.06
C THR A 177 -10.85 19.94 28.09
N ASP A 178 -11.40 19.56 26.94
CA ASP A 178 -12.71 18.91 26.79
C ASP A 178 -12.62 17.37 26.86
N GLY A 179 -11.44 16.81 27.13
CA GLY A 179 -11.18 15.37 27.17
C GLY A 179 -10.87 14.74 25.81
N THR A 180 -10.88 15.53 24.74
CA THR A 180 -10.61 15.02 23.38
C THR A 180 -9.14 14.69 23.21
N THR A 181 -8.84 13.50 22.71
CA THR A 181 -7.48 13.09 22.36
C THR A 181 -7.17 13.46 20.91
N VAL A 182 -6.12 14.25 20.67
CA VAL A 182 -5.66 14.65 19.33
C VAL A 182 -4.32 13.99 19.00
N LEU A 183 -4.18 13.49 17.77
CA LEU A 183 -2.94 12.95 17.22
C LEU A 183 -2.37 13.89 16.16
N VAL A 184 -1.06 14.11 16.22
CA VAL A 184 -0.31 14.88 15.22
C VAL A 184 1.00 14.20 14.83
N THR A 185 1.44 14.46 13.62
CA THR A 185 2.81 14.26 13.15
C THR A 185 3.28 15.57 12.53
N ASP A 186 4.57 15.87 12.61
CA ASP A 186 5.15 17.02 11.92
C ASP A 186 5.37 16.76 10.42
N LEU A 187 5.05 15.57 9.92
CA LEU A 187 4.94 15.31 8.48
C LEU A 187 3.81 16.17 7.87
N ALA A 188 4.14 16.91 6.82
CA ALA A 188 3.17 17.51 5.90
C ALA A 188 2.00 18.25 6.59
N HIS A 189 2.34 19.14 7.53
CA HIS A 189 1.37 20.00 8.25
C HIS A 189 0.36 19.26 9.15
N GLY A 190 0.64 18.02 9.55
CA GLY A 190 -0.26 17.19 10.35
C GLY A 190 -1.03 16.14 9.56
N TRP A 191 -0.69 15.93 8.29
CA TRP A 191 -1.30 14.88 7.48
C TRP A 191 -0.89 13.49 8.00
N ILE A 192 -1.88 12.61 8.17
CA ILE A 192 -1.66 11.21 8.56
C ILE A 192 -1.59 10.34 7.31
N PRO A 193 -0.45 9.66 7.03
CA PRO A 193 -0.30 8.81 5.85
C PRO A 193 -1.35 7.69 5.76
N PRO A 194 -1.64 7.18 4.54
CA PRO A 194 -2.40 5.95 4.38
C PRO A 194 -1.70 4.77 5.07
N GLY A 195 -2.47 3.77 5.48
CA GLY A 195 -1.94 2.58 6.16
C GLY A 195 -1.64 2.74 7.64
N VAL A 196 -1.68 3.97 8.19
CA VAL A 196 -1.62 4.19 9.66
C VAL A 196 -3.04 4.07 10.22
N ALA A 197 -3.29 3.02 10.98
CA ALA A 197 -4.55 2.82 11.69
C ALA A 197 -4.62 3.74 12.91
N VAL A 198 -5.76 4.40 13.10
CA VAL A 198 -5.99 5.38 14.17
C VAL A 198 -6.95 4.77 15.20
N PRO A 199 -6.61 4.76 16.50
CA PRO A 199 -7.49 4.27 17.56
C PRO A 199 -8.83 5.00 17.63
N VAL A 200 -9.87 4.31 18.09
CA VAL A 200 -11.18 4.90 18.39
C VAL A 200 -11.02 6.06 19.40
N GLY A 201 -11.74 7.17 19.17
CA GLY A 201 -11.74 8.32 20.07
C GLY A 201 -10.58 9.31 19.86
N VAL A 202 -9.68 9.04 18.91
CA VAL A 202 -8.58 9.94 18.54
C VAL A 202 -9.01 10.83 17.37
N GLU A 203 -8.83 12.14 17.52
CA GLU A 203 -9.06 13.14 16.48
C GLU A 203 -7.78 13.48 15.70
N LEU A 204 -7.96 13.85 14.43
CA LEU A 204 -6.89 14.34 13.56
C LEU A 204 -7.05 15.84 13.29
N LEU A 205 -5.95 16.50 12.92
CA LEU A 205 -6.03 17.88 12.47
C LEU A 205 -6.79 17.97 11.13
N PRO A 206 -7.64 19.00 10.93
CA PRO A 206 -8.29 19.21 9.65
C PRO A 206 -7.26 19.63 8.58
N PRO A 207 -7.55 19.43 7.28
CA PRO A 207 -6.68 19.91 6.20
C PRO A 207 -6.41 21.41 6.26
N ALA A 208 -5.15 21.79 6.43
CA ALA A 208 -4.70 23.18 6.31
C ALA A 208 -3.17 23.26 6.19
N ARG A 209 -2.68 24.34 5.59
CA ARG A 209 -1.26 24.71 5.71
C ARG A 209 -1.01 25.24 7.11
N ARG A 210 -0.09 24.59 7.83
CA ARG A 210 0.34 25.03 9.17
C ARG A 210 1.85 25.14 9.22
N PRO A 211 2.42 26.29 9.61
CA PRO A 211 3.81 26.30 10.03
C PRO A 211 3.93 25.54 11.36
N GLY A 212 5.16 25.17 11.71
CA GLY A 212 5.46 24.89 13.10
C GLY A 212 5.94 23.48 13.40
N ARG A 213 6.60 23.38 14.55
CA ARG A 213 7.10 22.13 15.12
C ARG A 213 5.94 21.34 15.70
N ILE A 214 6.17 20.07 16.03
CA ILE A 214 5.12 19.15 16.51
C ILE A 214 4.27 19.69 17.69
N GLY A 215 4.87 20.47 18.60
CA GLY A 215 4.14 21.09 19.72
C GLY A 215 3.18 22.21 19.28
N GLU A 216 3.52 22.96 18.24
CA GLU A 216 2.64 23.97 17.66
C GLU A 216 1.45 23.32 16.93
N LEU A 217 1.68 22.17 16.29
CA LEU A 217 0.60 21.38 15.68
C LEU A 217 -0.36 20.79 16.72
N LEU A 218 0.18 20.39 17.88
CA LEU A 218 -0.61 19.81 18.97
C LEU A 218 -1.55 20.84 19.61
N GLY A 219 -1.12 22.10 19.68
CA GLY A 219 -1.89 23.20 20.24
C GLY A 219 -2.03 23.12 21.76
N ASP A 220 -3.08 23.77 22.29
CA ASP A 220 -3.34 23.81 23.72
C ASP A 220 -3.89 22.47 24.23
N VAL A 221 -3.09 21.76 25.00
CA VAL A 221 -3.41 20.46 25.61
C VAL A 221 -3.05 20.45 27.08
N VAL A 222 -3.85 19.75 27.90
CA VAL A 222 -3.60 19.59 29.34
C VAL A 222 -2.52 18.54 29.63
N ARG A 223 -2.42 17.54 28.76
CA ARG A 223 -1.44 16.45 28.81
C ARG A 223 -0.96 16.12 27.40
N SER A 224 0.29 15.68 27.28
CA SER A 224 0.84 15.25 26.00
C SER A 224 1.94 14.22 26.17
N ALA A 225 2.10 13.39 25.15
CA ALA A 225 3.23 12.49 24.98
C ALA A 225 3.79 12.66 23.56
N VAL A 226 5.10 12.52 23.41
CA VAL A 226 5.82 12.69 22.13
C VAL A 226 6.73 11.50 21.91
N TYR A 227 6.74 10.99 20.69
CA TYR A 227 7.64 9.96 20.20
C TYR A 227 8.57 10.59 19.16
N HIS A 228 9.87 10.38 19.33
CA HIS A 228 10.88 10.70 18.32
C HIS A 228 11.28 9.44 17.52
N PRO A 229 11.58 9.60 16.22
CA PRO A 229 12.08 8.48 15.42
C PRO A 229 13.28 7.80 16.07
N GLY A 230 13.16 6.50 16.31
CA GLY A 230 14.19 5.68 16.95
C GLY A 230 14.10 5.57 18.47
N ASP A 231 13.13 6.24 19.11
CA ASP A 231 12.85 6.03 20.53
C ASP A 231 12.49 4.56 20.78
N PRO A 232 13.00 3.96 21.87
CA PRO A 232 12.72 2.57 22.18
C PRO A 232 11.26 2.41 22.64
N PHE A 233 10.62 1.35 22.17
CA PHE A 233 9.32 0.95 22.70
C PHE A 233 9.46 0.14 23.99
N PRO A 234 8.51 0.24 24.93
CA PRO A 234 8.45 -0.62 26.10
C PRO A 234 8.50 -2.11 25.72
N ALA A 235 9.13 -2.91 26.58
CA ALA A 235 9.16 -4.36 26.43
C ALA A 235 7.77 -4.93 26.81
N GLY A 236 7.04 -5.45 25.83
CA GLY A 236 5.71 -6.01 26.02
C GLY A 236 4.92 -6.02 24.72
N ARG A 237 3.88 -6.84 24.65
CA ARG A 237 2.91 -6.80 23.54
C ARG A 237 1.84 -5.77 23.89
N THR A 238 1.75 -4.71 23.11
CA THR A 238 0.60 -3.80 23.17
C THR A 238 -0.61 -4.55 22.60
N ASP A 239 -1.71 -4.60 23.33
CA ASP A 239 -2.95 -5.15 22.79
C ASP A 239 -3.40 -4.30 21.59
N PRO A 240 -3.90 -4.91 20.51
CA PRO A 240 -4.37 -4.16 19.36
C PRO A 240 -5.53 -3.25 19.79
N ALA A 241 -5.33 -1.94 19.66
CA ALA A 241 -6.39 -0.98 19.90
C ALA A 241 -7.49 -1.17 18.84
N ALA A 242 -8.75 -1.00 19.24
CA ALA A 242 -9.84 -0.87 18.27
C ALA A 242 -9.57 0.38 17.42
N THR A 243 -9.65 0.24 16.10
CA THR A 243 -9.35 1.33 15.15
C THR A 243 -10.61 1.80 14.46
N SER A 244 -10.62 3.07 14.03
CA SER A 244 -11.79 3.66 13.38
C SER A 244 -11.40 4.53 12.19
N ALA A 245 -12.13 4.35 11.09
CA ALA A 245 -12.07 5.27 9.95
C ALA A 245 -12.68 6.65 10.29
N ARG A 246 -13.46 6.75 11.37
CA ARG A 246 -14.14 7.98 11.81
C ARG A 246 -13.18 9.13 12.08
N ALA A 247 -11.95 8.83 12.51
CA ALA A 247 -10.91 9.84 12.71
C ALA A 247 -10.56 10.62 11.43
N ARG A 248 -10.81 10.02 10.25
CA ARG A 248 -10.59 10.62 8.93
C ARG A 248 -11.86 11.24 8.33
N GLU A 249 -12.99 11.19 9.02
CA GLU A 249 -14.20 11.85 8.54
C GLU A 249 -13.98 13.37 8.48
N LEU A 250 -14.31 13.95 7.33
CA LEU A 250 -14.24 15.38 7.04
C LEU A 250 -15.51 15.79 6.29
N PRO A 251 -15.80 17.11 6.19
CA PRO A 251 -16.79 17.58 5.23
C PRO A 251 -16.53 16.99 3.84
N ARG A 252 -17.60 16.56 3.19
CA ARG A 252 -17.52 15.95 1.86
C ARG A 252 -17.03 16.99 0.85
N VAL A 253 -16.03 16.62 0.05
CA VAL A 253 -15.61 17.39 -1.11
C VAL A 253 -16.64 17.20 -2.21
N ASP A 254 -17.21 18.31 -2.67
CA ASP A 254 -18.14 18.32 -3.79
C ASP A 254 -17.46 17.80 -5.06
N ASP A 255 -18.17 16.93 -5.78
CA ASP A 255 -17.70 16.29 -7.02
C ASP A 255 -16.32 15.61 -6.91
N LEU A 256 -16.01 15.04 -5.73
CA LEU A 256 -14.73 14.37 -5.43
C LEU A 256 -14.20 13.51 -6.58
N GLY A 257 -15.04 12.65 -7.17
CA GLY A 257 -14.63 11.77 -8.26
C GLY A 257 -14.18 12.53 -9.52
N TRP A 258 -14.89 13.60 -9.90
CA TRP A 258 -14.52 14.44 -11.04
C TRP A 258 -13.23 15.22 -10.74
N LYS A 259 -13.14 15.85 -9.56
CA LYS A 259 -11.97 16.63 -9.15
C LYS A 259 -10.71 15.76 -9.05
N LEU A 260 -10.83 14.53 -8.55
CA LEU A 260 -9.72 13.59 -8.48
C LEU A 260 -9.25 13.15 -9.88
N VAL A 261 -10.19 12.89 -10.80
CA VAL A 261 -9.85 12.58 -12.20
C VAL A 261 -9.14 13.76 -12.88
N GLU A 262 -9.59 14.98 -12.63
CA GLU A 262 -8.95 16.20 -13.14
C GLU A 262 -7.54 16.38 -12.56
N ALA A 263 -7.39 16.28 -11.24
CA ALA A 263 -6.11 16.47 -10.56
C ALA A 263 -5.04 15.43 -10.94
N THR A 264 -5.46 14.25 -11.39
CA THR A 264 -4.55 13.17 -11.84
C THR A 264 -4.25 13.21 -13.34
N HIS A 265 -4.98 14.01 -14.12
CA HIS A 265 -4.83 14.09 -15.56
C HIS A 265 -3.51 14.78 -15.95
N TRP A 266 -2.63 14.05 -16.65
CA TRP A 266 -1.35 14.55 -17.19
C TRP A 266 -0.44 15.17 -16.14
N ARG A 267 -0.54 14.69 -14.89
CA ARG A 267 0.24 15.18 -13.78
C ARG A 267 1.64 14.58 -13.77
N ASP A 268 2.65 15.45 -13.74
CA ASP A 268 4.04 15.04 -13.65
C ASP A 268 4.34 14.29 -12.35
N GLY A 269 5.11 13.21 -12.47
CA GLY A 269 5.49 12.36 -11.34
C GLY A 269 4.42 11.37 -10.88
N LEU A 270 3.22 11.35 -11.48
CA LEU A 270 2.24 10.28 -11.27
C LEU A 270 2.32 9.22 -12.37
N PRO A 271 2.26 7.92 -12.03
CA PRO A 271 2.07 6.86 -13.01
C PRO A 271 0.76 7.02 -13.78
N ARG A 272 0.75 6.70 -15.08
CA ARG A 272 -0.46 6.82 -15.92
C ARG A 272 -1.66 6.04 -15.38
N MET A 273 -1.43 4.92 -14.69
CA MET A 273 -2.51 4.11 -14.11
C MET A 273 -3.34 4.89 -13.08
N VAL A 274 -2.74 5.86 -12.38
CA VAL A 274 -3.43 6.60 -11.31
C VAL A 274 -4.66 7.31 -11.87
N HIS A 275 -4.53 7.97 -13.02
CA HIS A 275 -5.67 8.61 -13.69
C HIS A 275 -6.74 7.59 -14.12
N THR A 276 -6.33 6.46 -14.69
CA THR A 276 -7.27 5.40 -15.11
C THR A 276 -8.05 4.85 -13.92
N LEU A 277 -7.37 4.57 -12.80
CA LEU A 277 -7.98 4.01 -11.60
C LEU A 277 -8.83 5.04 -10.84
N ALA A 278 -8.42 6.31 -10.84
CA ALA A 278 -9.25 7.40 -10.32
C ALA A 278 -10.58 7.47 -11.07
N LYS A 279 -10.54 7.37 -12.41
CA LYS A 279 -11.76 7.36 -13.24
C LYS A 279 -12.62 6.13 -12.99
N ALA A 280 -12.01 4.95 -12.89
CA ALA A 280 -12.73 3.70 -12.63
C ALA A 280 -13.39 3.69 -11.24
N GLY A 281 -12.66 4.12 -10.21
CA GLY A 281 -13.18 4.23 -8.84
C GLY A 281 -14.29 5.27 -8.74
N ALA A 282 -14.10 6.47 -9.31
CA ALA A 282 -15.13 7.52 -9.36
C ALA A 282 -16.41 7.07 -10.09
N GLY A 283 -16.26 6.32 -11.18
CA GLY A 283 -17.37 5.74 -11.94
C GLY A 283 -17.97 4.48 -11.32
N ARG A 284 -17.38 3.95 -10.24
CA ARG A 284 -17.71 2.65 -9.63
C ARG A 284 -17.79 1.51 -10.65
N THR A 285 -16.92 1.55 -11.66
CA THR A 285 -16.91 0.56 -12.76
C THR A 285 -16.10 -0.69 -12.42
N GLY A 286 -15.61 -0.80 -11.19
CA GLY A 286 -14.73 -1.86 -10.72
C GLY A 286 -13.26 -1.59 -11.05
N VAL A 287 -12.39 -1.99 -10.11
CA VAL A 287 -10.93 -1.99 -10.25
C VAL A 287 -10.46 -3.38 -9.83
N LEU A 288 -9.52 -3.98 -10.56
CA LEU A 288 -9.02 -5.30 -10.22
C LEU A 288 -8.06 -5.21 -9.02
N ASP A 289 -8.08 -6.20 -8.13
CA ASP A 289 -7.17 -6.25 -6.97
C ASP A 289 -5.70 -6.10 -7.39
N ALA A 290 -5.31 -6.71 -8.51
CA ALA A 290 -3.96 -6.57 -9.05
C ALA A 290 -3.61 -5.12 -9.44
N GLU A 291 -4.58 -4.31 -9.89
CA GLU A 291 -4.35 -2.90 -10.20
C GLU A 291 -4.23 -2.06 -8.92
N VAL A 292 -5.00 -2.41 -7.88
CA VAL A 292 -4.87 -1.82 -6.53
C VAL A 292 -3.50 -2.15 -5.94
N ASP A 293 -3.00 -3.38 -6.10
CA ASP A 293 -1.68 -3.77 -5.60
C ASP A 293 -0.55 -2.99 -6.28
N VAL A 294 -0.63 -2.76 -7.60
CA VAL A 294 0.36 -1.92 -8.28
C VAL A 294 0.25 -0.46 -7.82
N LEU A 295 -0.96 0.04 -7.59
CA LEU A 295 -1.16 1.38 -7.02
C LEU A 295 -0.55 1.51 -5.62
N ARG A 296 -0.71 0.49 -4.76
CA ARG A 296 -0.07 0.41 -3.44
C ARG A 296 1.44 0.44 -3.51
N VAL A 297 2.06 -0.27 -4.46
CA VAL A 297 3.52 -0.20 -4.67
C VAL A 297 3.96 1.22 -4.99
N HIS A 298 3.18 1.96 -5.80
CA HIS A 298 3.46 3.36 -6.08
C HIS A 298 3.24 4.26 -4.85
N SER A 299 2.16 4.05 -4.08
CA SER A 299 1.92 4.72 -2.80
C SER A 299 3.10 4.51 -1.84
N ASP A 300 3.58 3.28 -1.68
CA ASP A 300 4.71 2.95 -0.81
C ASP A 300 6.03 3.55 -1.30
N THR A 301 6.26 3.56 -2.61
CA THR A 301 7.44 4.20 -3.21
C THR A 301 7.43 5.71 -2.93
N GLY A 302 6.29 6.38 -3.13
CA GLY A 302 6.14 7.80 -2.84
C GLY A 302 6.31 8.09 -1.35
N ARG A 303 5.74 7.25 -0.48
CA ARG A 303 5.91 7.34 0.98
C ARG A 303 7.37 7.21 1.38
N TYR A 304 8.10 6.23 0.83
CA TYR A 304 9.54 6.07 1.07
C TYR A 304 10.33 7.32 0.66
N GLN A 305 10.03 7.90 -0.50
CA GLN A 305 10.67 9.13 -0.96
C GLN A 305 10.37 10.33 -0.05
N LEU A 306 9.14 10.46 0.47
CA LEU A 306 8.81 11.47 1.49
C LEU A 306 9.63 11.26 2.76
N MET A 307 9.74 10.02 3.26
CA MET A 307 10.52 9.73 4.47
C MET A 307 12.01 10.04 4.28
N ALA A 308 12.54 9.86 3.07
CA ALA A 308 13.94 10.20 2.77
C ALA A 308 14.23 11.71 2.80
N GLN A 309 13.20 12.55 2.63
CA GLN A 309 13.30 14.02 2.67
C GLN A 309 12.85 14.62 4.00
N TYR A 310 12.22 13.81 4.87
CA TYR A 310 11.70 14.26 6.15
C TYR A 310 12.81 14.91 7.02
N PRO A 311 12.54 16.07 7.66
CA PRO A 311 11.22 16.70 7.80
C PRO A 311 10.79 17.62 6.65
N ASP A 312 11.71 18.02 5.78
CA ASP A 312 11.48 19.05 4.75
C ASP A 312 11.12 18.42 3.41
N VAL A 313 9.88 17.94 3.29
CA VAL A 313 9.39 17.23 2.11
C VAL A 313 9.07 18.16 0.94
N ASP A 314 9.39 17.74 -0.29
CA ASP A 314 9.00 18.43 -1.51
C ASP A 314 7.47 18.47 -1.69
N ALA A 315 6.95 19.66 -2.02
CA ALA A 315 5.50 19.90 -2.10
C ALA A 315 4.83 19.18 -3.28
N ALA A 316 5.55 19.01 -4.40
CA ALA A 316 5.02 18.31 -5.58
C ALA A 316 4.95 16.80 -5.32
N LEU A 317 5.99 16.24 -4.69
CA LEU A 317 6.00 14.85 -4.23
C LEU A 317 4.90 14.59 -3.20
N LEU A 318 4.72 15.46 -2.20
CA LEU A 318 3.64 15.35 -1.22
C LEU A 318 2.27 15.34 -1.91
N SER A 319 2.06 16.25 -2.85
CA SER A 319 0.82 16.31 -3.62
C SER A 319 0.57 15.04 -4.44
N ASN A 320 1.63 14.44 -5.00
CA ASN A 320 1.53 13.16 -5.69
C ASN A 320 1.14 12.02 -4.74
N CYS A 321 1.73 11.97 -3.54
CA CYS A 321 1.40 10.98 -2.52
C CYS A 321 -0.06 11.11 -2.04
N LEU A 322 -0.57 12.32 -1.89
CA LEU A 322 -1.97 12.56 -1.53
C LEU A 322 -2.93 12.04 -2.60
N LEU A 323 -2.63 12.29 -3.89
CA LEU A 323 -3.43 11.79 -5.00
C LEU A 323 -3.35 10.28 -5.16
N LEU A 324 -2.18 9.67 -4.93
CA LEU A 324 -2.03 8.21 -4.89
C LEU A 324 -2.92 7.60 -3.80
N ALA A 325 -2.85 8.14 -2.58
CA ALA A 325 -3.65 7.67 -1.44
C ALA A 325 -5.16 7.84 -1.67
N ALA A 326 -5.59 8.98 -2.24
CA ALA A 326 -6.99 9.21 -2.60
C ALA A 326 -7.47 8.26 -3.69
N THR A 327 -6.63 7.99 -4.69
CA THR A 327 -6.94 7.06 -5.79
C THR A 327 -7.02 5.62 -5.29
N GLU A 328 -6.15 5.23 -4.37
CA GLU A 328 -6.18 3.89 -3.77
C GLU A 328 -7.48 3.67 -3.01
N ALA A 329 -7.84 4.64 -2.16
CA ALA A 329 -9.06 4.57 -1.37
C ALA A 329 -10.32 4.52 -2.26
N ILE A 330 -10.42 5.38 -3.29
CA ILE A 330 -11.60 5.36 -4.16
C ILE A 330 -11.67 4.09 -5.03
N ALA A 331 -10.53 3.50 -5.40
CA ALA A 331 -10.47 2.26 -6.16
C ALA A 331 -11.02 1.06 -5.38
N VAL A 332 -10.85 1.03 -4.06
CA VAL A 332 -11.40 -0.02 -3.18
C VAL A 332 -12.75 0.34 -2.55
N GLY A 333 -13.32 1.51 -2.91
CA GLY A 333 -14.61 1.97 -2.40
C GLY A 333 -14.58 2.59 -1.00
N ASP A 334 -13.40 2.93 -0.46
CA ASP A 334 -13.25 3.68 0.79
C ASP A 334 -13.42 5.19 0.54
N GLU A 335 -14.69 5.64 0.54
CA GLU A 335 -15.01 7.05 0.30
C GLU A 335 -14.49 7.98 1.40
N VAL A 336 -14.37 7.51 2.65
CA VAL A 336 -13.90 8.32 3.78
C VAL A 336 -12.43 8.65 3.61
N SER A 337 -11.59 7.65 3.36
CA SER A 337 -10.16 7.88 3.14
C SER A 337 -9.90 8.64 1.83
N ALA A 338 -10.69 8.37 0.77
CA ALA A 338 -10.58 9.11 -0.49
C ALA A 338 -10.85 10.60 -0.28
N ASN A 339 -11.93 10.93 0.43
CA ASN A 339 -12.28 12.30 0.78
C ASN A 339 -11.20 12.95 1.66
N TYR A 340 -10.69 12.23 2.66
CA TYR A 340 -9.64 12.71 3.55
C TYR A 340 -8.37 13.12 2.79
N HIS A 341 -7.83 12.21 1.97
CA HIS A 341 -6.59 12.47 1.24
C HIS A 341 -6.75 13.56 0.18
N PHE A 342 -7.90 13.61 -0.49
CA PHE A 342 -8.17 14.66 -1.48
C PHE A 342 -8.40 16.04 -0.84
N ALA A 343 -9.07 16.12 0.30
CA ALA A 343 -9.24 17.38 1.02
C ALA A 343 -7.89 17.95 1.50
N TRP A 344 -6.95 17.11 1.93
CA TRP A 344 -5.56 17.49 2.15
C TRP A 344 -4.87 18.00 0.89
N PHE A 345 -5.06 17.34 -0.25
CA PHE A 345 -4.54 17.81 -1.53
C PHE A 345 -5.09 19.20 -1.88
N GLU A 346 -6.40 19.43 -1.80
CA GLU A 346 -7.02 20.74 -2.08
C GLU A 346 -6.49 21.82 -1.13
N ALA A 347 -6.43 21.57 0.18
CA ALA A 347 -5.96 22.56 1.16
C ALA A 347 -4.49 22.96 0.94
N LEU A 348 -3.65 22.03 0.50
CA LEU A 348 -2.22 22.25 0.26
C LEU A 348 -1.87 22.70 -1.16
N ASN A 349 -2.83 22.69 -2.10
CA ASN A 349 -2.64 23.20 -3.46
C ASN A 349 -3.46 24.46 -3.75
N SER A 350 -4.42 24.80 -2.88
CA SER A 350 -5.11 26.08 -2.95
C SER A 350 -4.13 27.24 -2.71
N PRO A 351 -4.30 28.37 -3.42
CA PRO A 351 -3.56 29.58 -3.13
C PRO A 351 -3.87 30.02 -1.68
N PRO A 352 -2.90 30.57 -0.95
CA PRO A 352 -3.15 31.09 0.38
C PRO A 352 -4.25 32.14 0.30
N ALA A 353 -5.19 32.10 1.25
CA ALA A 353 -6.28 33.08 1.29
C ALA A 353 -5.68 34.50 1.23
N SER A 354 -5.98 35.21 0.14
CA SER A 354 -5.59 36.60 -0.05
C SER A 354 -6.29 37.43 1.01
N HIS A 355 -5.50 38.02 1.90
CA HIS A 355 -5.91 38.88 3.03
C HIS A 355 -6.34 40.28 2.54
N TRP A 356 -6.89 40.38 1.33
CA TRP A 356 -7.43 41.60 0.76
C TRP A 356 -8.95 41.58 0.92
N GLY A 357 -9.45 42.03 2.07
CA GLY A 357 -10.90 42.11 2.25
C GLY A 357 -11.44 42.40 3.65
N THR A 358 -10.71 43.08 4.54
CA THR A 358 -11.33 43.66 5.76
C THR A 358 -10.73 45.03 6.07
N THR A 359 -11.02 46.00 5.20
CA THR A 359 -11.05 47.41 5.61
C THR A 359 -12.12 48.11 4.79
N MET A 360 -13.35 48.08 5.29
CA MET A 360 -14.32 49.18 5.19
C MET A 360 -15.20 49.17 6.42
#